data_AF-A0A831PVS8-F1
#
_entry.id   AF-A0A831PVS8-F1
#
_cell.length_a   1.000
_cell.length_b   1.000
_cell.length_c   1.000
_cell.angle_alpha   90.00
_cell.angle_beta   90.00
_cell.angle_gamma   90.00
#
_symmetry.space_group_name_H-M   'P 1'
#
loop_
_entity.id
_entity.type
_entity.pdbx_description
1 polymer ?
#
loop_
_entity_poly.entity_id
_entity_poly.type
_entity_poly.pdbx_seq_one_letter_code
_entity_poly.pdbx_strand_id
1 'polypeptide(L)'
;MKRTKRTQSNRRPKKVAPPDPLTLLDRAARRRDASDGALELAVALASLTTLVQVDLRPTPFRTEPADLFDRTFSSVGLNEDQMGFLREQLKLSLPAIAAELDTNSQVLDQPAHRIGDYAQFLKVALLLKIK
;
A
#
# COMPACT_ATOMS: atom_id res chain seq x y z
N MET A 1 -10.15 -9.20 57.93
CA MET A 1 -8.99 -9.65 57.11
C MET A 1 -9.46 -9.92 55.68
N LYS A 2 -8.63 -9.60 54.70
CA LYS A 2 -8.88 -9.53 53.25
C LYS A 2 -8.99 -10.92 52.57
N ARG A 3 -9.74 -11.02 51.46
CA ARG A 3 -9.45 -11.74 50.17
C ARG A 3 -10.74 -12.14 49.43
N THR A 4 -11.21 -11.37 48.46
CA THR A 4 -10.97 -11.42 46.98
C THR A 4 -11.81 -12.43 46.19
N LYS A 5 -12.64 -11.85 45.32
CA LYS A 5 -13.48 -12.42 44.25
C LYS A 5 -12.68 -13.27 43.25
N ARG A 6 -13.30 -14.28 42.66
CA ARG A 6 -12.91 -14.79 41.33
C ARG A 6 -14.14 -15.29 40.55
N THR A 7 -14.73 -14.39 39.78
CA THR A 7 -15.75 -14.69 38.76
C THR A 7 -15.01 -15.10 37.49
N GLN A 8 -15.11 -16.37 37.09
CA GLN A 8 -14.48 -16.87 35.86
C GLN A 8 -15.49 -16.77 34.71
N SER A 9 -15.42 -15.67 33.96
CA SER A 9 -16.20 -15.47 32.73
C SER A 9 -15.51 -16.13 31.53
N ASN A 10 -16.07 -17.26 31.10
CA ASN A 10 -16.45 -17.61 29.72
C ASN A 10 -15.81 -16.80 28.57
N ARG A 11 -15.20 -17.48 27.58
CA ARG A 11 -15.22 -17.13 26.13
C ARG A 11 -14.52 -18.20 25.26
N ARG A 12 -15.34 -18.96 24.52
CA ARG A 12 -14.91 -19.74 23.34
C ARG A 12 -14.39 -18.77 22.25
N PRO A 13 -13.36 -19.13 21.47
CA PRO A 13 -12.96 -18.30 20.32
C PRO A 13 -14.03 -18.39 19.23
N LYS A 14 -14.68 -17.26 18.92
CA LYS A 14 -15.57 -17.14 17.77
C LYS A 14 -14.74 -17.32 16.50
N LYS A 15 -15.08 -18.31 15.68
CA LYS A 15 -14.60 -18.49 14.31
C LYS A 15 -14.95 -17.21 13.53
N VAL A 16 -13.95 -16.37 13.28
CA VAL A 16 -14.13 -15.11 12.55
C VAL A 16 -14.24 -15.48 11.07
N ALA A 17 -15.42 -15.29 10.49
CA ALA A 17 -15.61 -15.45 9.04
C ALA A 17 -14.67 -14.49 8.29
N PRO A 18 -14.12 -14.87 7.13
CA PRO A 18 -13.36 -13.96 6.30
C PRO A 18 -14.22 -12.72 6.00
N PRO A 19 -13.69 -11.50 6.12
CA PRO A 19 -14.46 -10.29 5.86
C PRO A 19 -14.87 -10.27 4.38
N ASP A 20 -16.14 -9.93 4.13
CA ASP A 20 -16.64 -9.73 2.77
C ASP A 20 -15.74 -8.75 2.00
N PRO A 21 -15.48 -8.97 0.70
CA PRO A 21 -14.58 -8.13 -0.11
C PRO A 21 -15.02 -6.65 -0.15
N LEU A 22 -16.33 -6.39 -0.03
CA LEU A 22 -16.88 -5.03 0.09
C LEU A 22 -16.53 -4.36 1.43
N THR A 23 -16.33 -5.13 2.50
CA THR A 23 -15.92 -4.62 3.81
C THR A 23 -14.42 -4.32 3.87
N LEU A 24 -13.62 -4.97 3.02
CA LEU A 24 -12.20 -4.65 2.85
C LEU A 24 -12.02 -3.30 2.14
N LEU A 25 -12.82 -3.04 1.11
CA LEU A 25 -12.87 -1.75 0.40
C LEU A 25 -13.34 -0.60 1.33
N ASP A 26 -14.38 -0.82 2.14
CA ASP A 26 -14.87 0.19 3.09
C ASP A 26 -13.87 0.46 4.23
N ARG A 27 -13.10 -0.55 4.66
CA ARG A 27 -11.99 -0.37 5.62
C ARG A 27 -10.79 0.34 5.01
N ALA A 28 -10.48 0.11 3.74
CA ALA A 28 -9.46 0.86 3.02
C ALA A 28 -9.87 2.34 2.91
N ALA A 29 -11.14 2.62 2.61
CA ALA A 29 -11.69 3.98 2.49
C ALA A 29 -11.70 4.77 3.82
N ARG A 30 -11.79 4.10 4.98
CA ARG A 30 -11.75 4.74 6.32
C ARG A 30 -10.34 4.95 6.88
N ARG A 31 -9.28 4.48 6.22
CA ARG A 31 -7.86 4.62 6.62
C ARG A 31 -7.19 5.85 5.99
N ARG A 32 -7.86 7.00 6.04
CA ARG A 32 -7.48 8.30 5.42
C ARG A 32 -6.23 9.01 6.00
N ASP A 33 -5.30 8.27 6.60
CA ASP A 33 -3.91 8.75 6.82
C ASP A 33 -2.92 8.05 5.85
N ALA A 34 -3.40 7.14 5.01
CA ALA A 34 -2.62 6.40 4.01
C ALA A 34 -3.08 6.68 2.57
N SER A 35 -3.83 7.76 2.32
CA SER A 35 -4.22 8.21 0.98
C SER A 35 -3.07 8.87 0.18
N ASP A 36 -1.82 8.60 0.58
CA ASP A 36 -0.60 9.19 0.02
C ASP A 36 -0.05 8.41 -1.20
N GLY A 37 -0.81 7.47 -1.77
CA GLY A 37 -0.36 6.62 -2.89
C GLY A 37 0.70 5.57 -2.50
N ALA A 38 1.33 5.67 -1.33
CA ALA A 38 2.34 4.72 -0.84
C ALA A 38 1.79 3.29 -0.67
N LEU A 39 0.54 3.15 -0.21
CA LEU A 39 -0.09 1.84 -0.08
C LEU A 39 -0.38 1.21 -1.45
N GLU A 40 -0.97 1.97 -2.37
CA GLU A 40 -1.26 1.52 -3.73
C GLU A 40 0.03 1.14 -4.46
N LEU A 41 1.09 1.92 -4.29
CA LEU A 41 2.42 1.61 -4.82
C LEU A 41 2.97 0.30 -4.24
N ALA A 42 2.90 0.11 -2.92
CA ALA A 42 3.37 -1.12 -2.29
C ALA A 42 2.58 -2.36 -2.76
N VAL A 43 1.26 -2.23 -2.94
CA VAL A 43 0.39 -3.31 -3.42
C VAL A 43 0.68 -3.63 -4.90
N ALA A 44 0.86 -2.61 -5.74
CA ALA A 44 1.24 -2.80 -7.14
C ALA A 44 2.61 -3.47 -7.25
N LEU A 45 3.58 -3.07 -6.43
CA LEU A 45 4.88 -3.73 -6.35
C LEU A 45 4.77 -5.20 -5.94
N ALA A 46 4.03 -5.51 -4.88
CA ALA A 46 3.81 -6.90 -4.46
C ALA A 46 3.07 -7.75 -5.51
N SER A 47 2.38 -7.12 -6.46
CA SER A 47 1.72 -7.81 -7.58
C SER A 47 2.68 -8.09 -8.74
N LEU A 48 3.76 -7.31 -8.88
CA LEU A 48 4.74 -7.43 -9.97
C LEU A 48 5.98 -8.22 -9.58
N THR A 49 6.32 -8.24 -8.29
CA THR A 49 7.50 -8.92 -7.76
C THR A 49 7.16 -9.74 -6.53
N THR A 50 7.82 -10.91 -6.41
CA THR A 50 7.74 -11.77 -5.22
C THR A 50 8.65 -11.29 -4.08
N LEU A 51 9.49 -10.28 -4.34
CA LEU A 51 10.41 -9.68 -3.38
C LEU A 51 9.75 -8.66 -2.46
N VAL A 52 8.51 -8.26 -2.75
CA VAL A 52 7.74 -7.31 -1.94
C VAL A 52 6.50 -8.00 -1.42
N GLN A 53 6.29 -7.95 -0.10
CA GLN A 53 5.05 -8.34 0.54
C GLN A 53 4.46 -7.16 1.29
N VAL A 54 3.13 -7.08 1.33
CA VAL A 54 2.41 -6.03 2.05
C VAL A 54 1.52 -6.67 3.10
N ASP A 55 1.75 -6.34 4.37
CA ASP A 55 0.86 -6.71 5.47
C ASP A 55 -0.01 -5.52 5.88
N LEU A 56 -1.32 -5.67 5.62
CA LEU A 56 -2.34 -4.67 5.94
C LEU A 56 -2.93 -4.83 7.35
N ARG A 57 -2.53 -5.88 8.08
CA ARG A 57 -3.01 -6.18 9.45
C ARG A 57 -2.57 -5.11 10.47
N PRO A 58 -1.28 -4.72 10.57
CA PRO A 58 -0.85 -3.64 11.45
C PRO A 58 -1.22 -2.25 10.90
N THR A 59 -1.30 -1.26 11.79
CA THR A 59 -1.44 0.17 11.43
C THR A 59 -0.28 0.96 12.05
N PRO A 60 0.56 1.65 11.26
CA PRO A 60 0.58 1.69 9.79
C PRO A 60 0.85 0.32 9.15
N PHE A 61 0.52 0.18 7.85
CA PHE A 61 0.80 -1.05 7.10
C PHE A 61 2.30 -1.36 7.11
N ARG A 62 2.64 -2.63 6.94
CA ARG A 62 4.05 -3.06 6.86
C ARG A 62 4.35 -3.61 5.49
N THR A 63 5.59 -3.44 5.07
CA THR A 63 6.13 -4.07 3.88
C THR A 63 7.27 -4.98 4.28
N GLU A 64 7.47 -6.05 3.53
CA GLU A 64 8.72 -6.81 3.54
C GLU A 64 9.33 -6.68 2.14
N PRO A 65 10.53 -6.12 1.99
CA PRO A 65 11.40 -5.57 3.04
C PRO A 65 10.81 -4.34 3.76
N ALA A 66 11.18 -4.13 5.03
CA ALA A 66 10.69 -3.01 5.84
C ALA A 66 11.22 -1.65 5.36
N ASP A 67 12.39 -1.66 4.73
CA ASP A 67 13.07 -0.53 4.08
C ASP A 67 12.67 -0.38 2.59
N LEU A 68 11.49 -0.88 2.19
CA LEU A 68 11.02 -0.83 0.79
C LEU A 68 11.11 0.57 0.18
N PHE A 69 10.72 1.61 0.93
CA PHE A 69 10.68 2.97 0.40
C PHE A 69 12.07 3.62 0.30
N ASP A 70 13.08 3.08 0.98
CA ASP A 70 14.48 3.54 0.84
C ASP A 70 15.20 2.86 -0.35
N ARG A 71 14.58 1.82 -0.91
CA ARG A 71 15.10 1.01 -2.01
C ARG A 71 14.74 1.58 -3.37
N THR A 72 15.45 1.12 -4.39
CA THR A 72 15.14 1.37 -5.80
C THR A 72 14.24 0.28 -6.37
N PHE A 73 13.49 0.58 -7.43
CA PHE A 73 12.69 -0.42 -8.15
C PHE A 73 13.53 -1.60 -8.66
N SER A 74 14.74 -1.33 -9.15
CA SER A 74 15.69 -2.36 -9.57
C SER A 74 16.09 -3.31 -8.45
N SER A 75 16.22 -2.82 -7.21
CA SER A 75 16.60 -3.65 -6.06
C SER A 75 15.48 -4.58 -5.56
N VAL A 76 14.24 -4.32 -5.96
CA VAL A 76 13.09 -5.21 -5.74
C VAL A 76 12.72 -6.01 -6.98
N GLY A 77 13.60 -6.03 -7.98
CA GLY A 77 13.49 -6.88 -9.16
C GLY A 77 12.68 -6.29 -10.32
N LEU A 78 12.30 -5.01 -10.25
CA LEU A 78 11.63 -4.34 -11.37
C LEU A 78 12.65 -3.87 -12.40
N ASN A 79 12.40 -4.17 -13.67
CA ASN A 79 13.13 -3.67 -14.83
C ASN A 79 12.29 -2.64 -15.60
N GLU A 80 12.85 -2.06 -16.66
CA GLU A 80 12.19 -1.01 -17.46
C GLU A 80 10.83 -1.48 -18.02
N ASP A 81 10.75 -2.72 -18.49
CA ASP A 81 9.50 -3.29 -19.00
C ASP A 81 8.42 -3.37 -17.90
N GLN A 82 8.80 -3.77 -16.69
CA GLN A 82 7.88 -3.87 -15.54
C GLN A 82 7.44 -2.50 -15.01
N MET A 83 8.22 -1.44 -15.20
CA MET A 83 7.81 -0.09 -14.82
C MET A 83 6.59 0.37 -15.61
N GLY A 84 6.49 0.01 -16.89
CA GLY A 84 5.30 0.28 -17.70
C GLY A 84 4.05 -0.40 -17.14
N PHE A 85 4.17 -1.67 -16.72
CA PHE A 85 3.07 -2.40 -16.07
C PHE A 85 2.70 -1.82 -14.71
N LEU A 86 3.69 -1.39 -13.92
CA LEU A 86 3.47 -0.71 -12.64
C LEU A 86 2.62 0.55 -12.84
N ARG A 87 2.97 1.37 -13.84
CA ARG A 87 2.19 2.57 -14.15
C ARG A 87 0.75 2.24 -14.53
N GLU A 88 0.53 1.26 -15.39
CA GLU A 88 -0.83 0.88 -15.78
C GLU A 88 -1.66 0.38 -14.58
N GLN A 89 -1.06 -0.39 -13.66
CA GLN A 89 -1.72 -0.75 -12.41
C GLN A 89 -2.04 0.46 -11.54
N LEU A 90 -1.10 1.41 -11.41
CA LEU A 90 -1.33 2.64 -10.66
C LEU A 90 -2.41 3.52 -11.29
N LYS A 91 -2.54 3.55 -12.62
CA LYS A 91 -3.63 4.25 -13.31
C LYS A 91 -5.00 3.64 -12.99
N LEU A 92 -5.07 2.32 -12.82
CA LEU A 92 -6.30 1.63 -12.40
C LEU A 92 -6.65 1.94 -10.93
N SER A 93 -5.67 1.92 -10.03
CA SER A 93 -5.88 2.24 -8.60
C SER A 93 -6.11 3.73 -8.35
N LEU A 94 -5.47 4.61 -9.12
CA LEU A 94 -5.42 6.05 -8.92
C LEU A 94 -5.82 6.81 -10.21
N PRO A 95 -7.06 6.63 -10.70
CA PRO A 95 -7.51 7.24 -11.96
C PRO A 95 -7.47 8.77 -11.95
N ALA A 96 -7.58 9.38 -10.76
CA ALA A 96 -7.54 10.84 -10.58
C ALA A 96 -6.20 11.48 -10.99
N ILE A 97 -5.10 10.71 -10.99
CA ILE A 97 -3.75 11.16 -11.35
C ILE A 97 -3.19 10.42 -12.56
N ALA A 98 -4.02 9.69 -13.31
CA ALA A 98 -3.56 8.89 -14.43
C ALA A 98 -2.86 9.72 -15.51
N ALA A 99 -3.37 10.92 -15.79
CA ALA A 99 -2.77 11.86 -16.75
C ALA A 99 -1.38 12.35 -16.29
N GLU A 100 -1.19 12.57 -14.99
CA GLU A 100 0.09 12.96 -14.40
C GLU A 100 1.11 11.83 -14.49
N LEU A 101 0.67 10.60 -14.29
CA LEU A 101 1.51 9.41 -14.45
C LEU A 101 1.99 9.26 -15.90
N ASP A 102 1.11 9.49 -16.88
CA ASP A 102 1.47 9.45 -18.30
C ASP A 102 2.42 10.60 -18.67
N THR A 103 2.14 11.81 -18.17
CA THR A 103 2.97 13.01 -18.44
C THR A 103 4.37 12.89 -17.88
N ASN A 104 4.52 12.28 -16.70
CA ASN A 104 5.82 12.13 -16.03
C ASN A 104 6.47 10.76 -16.27
N SER A 105 5.91 9.94 -17.17
CA SER A 105 6.38 8.59 -17.52
C SER A 105 7.89 8.51 -17.76
N GLN A 106 8.46 9.45 -18.52
CA GLN A 106 9.89 9.46 -18.85
C GLN A 106 10.80 9.57 -17.61
N VAL A 107 10.32 10.20 -16.54
CA VAL A 107 11.03 10.32 -15.27
C VAL A 107 10.66 9.17 -14.34
N LEU A 108 9.38 8.81 -14.28
CA LEU A 108 8.86 7.83 -13.33
C LEU A 108 9.21 6.38 -13.69
N ASP A 109 9.37 6.05 -14.97
CA ASP A 109 9.59 4.68 -15.45
C ASP A 109 11.05 4.22 -15.36
N GLN A 110 11.90 4.88 -14.57
CA GLN A 110 13.30 4.47 -14.42
C GLN A 110 13.47 3.53 -13.22
N PRO A 111 13.94 2.28 -13.43
CA PRO A 111 14.15 1.33 -12.33
C PRO A 111 15.17 1.80 -11.28
N ALA A 112 16.03 2.74 -11.64
CA ALA A 112 17.02 3.33 -10.74
C ALA A 112 16.41 4.30 -9.72
N HIS A 113 15.16 4.75 -9.89
CA HIS A 113 14.52 5.64 -8.93
C HIS A 113 14.19 4.95 -7.60
N ARG A 114 14.23 5.74 -6.52
CA ARG A 114 13.78 5.29 -5.21
C ARG A 114 12.26 5.21 -5.16
N ILE A 115 11.79 4.15 -4.52
CA ILE A 115 10.36 3.86 -4.35
C ILE A 115 9.71 4.95 -3.47
N GLY A 116 10.42 5.46 -2.47
CA GLY A 116 9.95 6.55 -1.60
C GLY A 116 9.75 7.87 -2.35
N ASP A 117 10.62 8.21 -3.31
CA ASP A 117 10.47 9.42 -4.13
C ASP A 117 9.24 9.30 -5.03
N TYR A 118 8.98 8.11 -5.58
CA TYR A 118 7.78 7.81 -6.35
C TYR A 118 6.51 7.91 -5.48
N ALA A 119 6.54 7.35 -4.27
CA ALA A 119 5.44 7.46 -3.32
C ALA A 119 5.14 8.93 -2.96
N GLN A 120 6.18 9.74 -2.78
CA GLN A 120 6.05 11.16 -2.52
C GLN A 120 5.45 11.92 -3.72
N PHE A 121 5.82 11.57 -4.95
CA PHE A 121 5.18 12.10 -6.14
C PHE A 121 3.68 11.78 -6.16
N LEU A 122 3.30 10.52 -5.92
CA LEU A 122 1.89 10.10 -5.86
C LEU A 122 1.11 10.89 -4.81
N LYS A 123 1.69 11.07 -3.63
CA LYS A 123 1.11 11.90 -2.56
C LYS A 123 0.84 13.32 -3.04
N VAL A 124 1.83 13.99 -3.62
CA VAL A 124 1.70 15.38 -4.07
C VAL A 124 0.68 15.48 -5.21
N ALA A 125 0.72 14.57 -6.18
CA ALA A 125 -0.22 14.53 -7.29
C ALA A 125 -1.67 14.36 -6.80
N LEU A 126 -1.90 13.45 -5.85
CA LEU A 126 -3.22 13.24 -5.25
C LEU A 126 -3.69 14.49 -4.50
N LEU A 127 -2.82 15.13 -3.71
CA LEU A 127 -3.16 16.37 -2.99
C LEU A 127 -3.54 17.53 -3.93
N LEU A 128 -2.87 17.65 -5.09
CA LEU A 128 -3.16 18.69 -6.07
C LEU A 128 -4.47 18.47 -6.84
N LYS A 129 -4.91 17.21 -6.98
CA LYS A 129 -6.15 16.83 -7.68
C LYS A 129 -7.41 16.83 -6.81
N ILE A 130 -7.26 16.93 -5.50
CA ILE A 130 -8.37 16.98 -4.54
C ILE A 130 -8.85 18.43 -4.28
N LYS A 131 -8.27 19.44 -4.95
CA LYS A 131 -8.75 20.84 -4.94
C LYS A 131 -9.74 21.10 -6.06
#